data_AF-A0A2V5V0G0-F1
#
_entry.id   AF-A0A2V5V0G0-F1
#
_cell.length_a   1.000
_cell.length_b   1.000
_cell.length_c   1.000
_cell.angle_alpha   90.00
_cell.angle_beta   90.00
_cell.angle_gamma   90.00
#
_symmetry.space_group_name_H-M   'P 1'
#
loop_
_entity.id
_entity.type
_entity.pdbx_description
1 polymer ?
#
loop_
_entity_poly.entity_id
_entity_poly.type
_entity_poly.pdbx_seq_one_letter_code
_entity_poly.pdbx_strand_id
1 'polypeptide(L)' 'MKKLMIYTMTALFATIAVSIAAQDKDAMMAKEKAAWQAFKDKNAADFKKVVAPDFLGVYAEGISDMKK' A
#
# COMPACT_ATOMS: atom_id res chain seq x y z
N MET A 1 13.15 24.18 25.70
CA MET A 1 13.37 23.10 24.71
C MET A 1 12.48 21.87 24.95
N LYS A 2 12.34 21.35 26.19
CA LYS A 2 11.47 20.19 26.50
C LYS A 2 10.01 20.30 26.02
N LYS A 3 9.36 21.47 26.21
CA LYS A 3 7.95 21.67 25.82
C LYS A 3 7.72 21.63 24.31
N LEU A 4 8.64 22.21 23.53
CA LEU A 4 8.57 22.21 22.07
C LEU A 4 8.68 20.79 21.50
N MET A 5 9.60 19.96 22.03
CA MET A 5 9.75 18.55 21.63
C MET A 5 8.51 17.70 21.93
N ILE A 6 7.83 17.98 23.05
CA ILE A 6 6.58 17.28 23.38
C ILE A 6 5.50 17.62 22.35
N TYR A 7 5.30 18.90 22.03
CA TYR A 7 4.30 19.30 21.04
C TYR A 7 4.60 18.75 19.64
N THR A 8 5.85 18.71 19.20
CA THR A 8 6.20 18.10 17.91
C THR A 8 5.96 16.60 17.88
N MET A 9 6.27 15.86 18.95
CA MET A 9 5.94 14.43 19.00
C MET A 9 4.42 14.20 19.02
N THR A 10 3.66 14.96 19.80
CA THR A 10 2.20 14.82 19.84
C THR A 10 1.56 15.15 18.49
N ALA A 11 2.04 16.19 17.80
CA ALA A 11 1.60 16.51 16.45
C ALA A 11 1.92 15.38 15.46
N LEU A 12 3.14 14.83 15.51
CA LEU A 12 3.56 13.71 14.66
C LEU A 12 2.68 12.48 14.87
N PHE A 13 2.43 12.09 16.12
CA PHE A 13 1.55 10.96 16.45
C PHE A 13 0.09 11.20 16.06
N ALA A 14 -0.42 12.42 16.22
CA ALA A 14 -1.77 12.78 15.77
C ALA A 14 -1.92 12.67 14.25
N THR A 15 -0.93 13.15 13.47
CA THR A 15 -0.91 12.97 12.01
C THR A 15 -0.82 11.50 11.60
N ILE A 16 -0.02 10.69 12.29
CA ILE A 16 0.08 9.24 12.02
C ILE A 16 -1.27 8.57 12.28
N ALA A 17 -1.91 8.82 13.44
CA ALA A 17 -3.21 8.22 13.78
C ALA A 17 -4.31 8.55 12.75
N VAL A 18 -4.37 9.79 12.26
CA VAL A 18 -5.32 10.20 11.21
C VAL A 18 -5.00 9.54 9.86
N SER A 19 -3.72 9.34 9.55
CA SER A 19 -3.28 8.69 8.30
C SER A 19 -3.65 7.19 8.26
N ILE A 20 -3.63 6.52 9.42
CA ILE A 20 -3.99 5.09 9.52
C ILE A 20 -5.52 4.92 9.59
N ALA A 21 -6.23 5.85 10.24
CA ALA A 21 -7.69 5.81 10.35
C ALA A 21 -8.41 6.15 9.03
N ALA A 22 -7.74 6.77 8.07
CA ALA A 22 -8.29 7.17 6.77
C ALA A 22 -8.23 6.08 5.69
N GLN A 23 -7.63 4.91 5.94
CA GLN A 23 -7.70 3.81 4.98
C GLN A 23 -9.07 3.15 5.07
N ASP A 24 -9.94 3.49 4.12
CA ASP A 24 -11.20 2.78 3.87
C ASP A 24 -10.90 1.28 3.71
N LYS A 25 -11.20 0.53 4.78
CA LYS A 25 -10.94 -0.91 4.88
C LYS A 25 -11.67 -1.68 3.78
N ASP A 26 -12.89 -1.27 3.45
CA ASP A 26 -13.69 -1.91 2.42
C ASP A 26 -13.08 -1.66 1.03
N ALA A 27 -12.60 -0.44 0.78
CA ALA A 27 -11.86 -0.13 -0.44
C ALA A 27 -10.56 -0.94 -0.58
N MET A 28 -9.82 -1.17 0.51
CA MET A 28 -8.61 -2.01 0.48
C MET A 28 -8.94 -3.48 0.21
N MET A 29 -9.95 -4.03 0.88
CA MET A 29 -10.41 -5.40 0.64
C MET A 29 -10.91 -5.60 -0.79
N ALA A 30 -11.59 -4.61 -1.37
CA ALA A 30 -12.03 -4.66 -2.77
C ALA A 30 -10.84 -4.70 -3.74
N LYS A 31 -9.79 -3.90 -3.50
CA LYS A 31 -8.56 -3.92 -4.32
C LYS A 31 -7.85 -5.27 -4.24
N GLU A 32 -7.73 -5.85 -3.04
CA GLU A 32 -7.10 -7.16 -2.86
C GLU A 32 -7.90 -8.28 -3.58
N LYS A 33 -9.23 -8.29 -3.45
CA LYS A 33 -10.08 -9.26 -4.17
C LYS A 33 -9.92 -9.13 -5.68
N ALA A 34 -9.87 -7.91 -6.21
CA ALA A 34 -9.64 -7.66 -7.63
C ALA A 34 -8.27 -8.18 -8.10
N ALA A 35 -7.22 -7.95 -7.31
CA ALA A 35 -5.88 -8.47 -7.59
C ALA A 35 -5.86 -10.01 -7.64
N TRP A 36 -6.46 -10.67 -6.65
CA TRP A 36 -6.57 -12.13 -6.63
C TRP A 36 -7.38 -12.68 -7.79
N GLN A 37 -8.47 -12.02 -8.17
CA GLN A 37 -9.28 -12.45 -9.31
C GLN A 37 -8.50 -12.31 -10.62
N ALA A 38 -7.85 -11.16 -10.85
CA ALA A 38 -7.01 -10.94 -12.03
C ALA A 38 -5.86 -11.95 -12.13
N PHE A 39 -5.26 -12.32 -10.99
CA PHE A 39 -4.25 -13.37 -10.93
C PHE A 39 -4.81 -14.74 -11.33
N LYS A 40 -5.94 -15.17 -10.75
CA LYS A 40 -6.60 -16.45 -11.08
C LYS A 40 -7.00 -16.52 -12.56
N ASP A 41 -7.49 -15.42 -13.11
CA ASP A 41 -7.92 -15.32 -14.51
C ASP A 41 -6.73 -15.18 -15.48
N LYS A 42 -5.50 -15.14 -14.97
CA LYS A 42 -4.26 -14.92 -15.74
C LYS A 42 -4.31 -13.62 -16.55
N ASN A 43 -5.06 -12.62 -16.07
CA ASN A 43 -5.25 -11.34 -16.74
C ASN A 43 -4.23 -10.32 -16.23
N ALA A 44 -3.05 -10.34 -16.85
CA ALA A 44 -1.95 -9.45 -16.48
C ALA A 44 -2.30 -7.95 -16.66
N ALA A 45 -3.17 -7.60 -17.62
CA ALA A 45 -3.57 -6.22 -17.85
C ALA A 45 -4.41 -5.67 -16.68
N ASP A 46 -5.35 -6.46 -16.16
CA ASP A 46 -6.15 -6.04 -15.01
C ASP A 46 -5.37 -6.09 -13.69
N PHE A 47 -4.44 -7.04 -13.55
CA PHE A 47 -3.54 -7.06 -12.40
C PHE A 47 -2.65 -5.81 -12.35
N LYS A 48 -2.15 -5.33 -13.50
CA LYS A 48 -1.38 -4.08 -13.60
C LYS A 48 -2.15 -2.83 -13.18
N LYS A 49 -3.49 -2.82 -13.27
CA LYS A 49 -4.32 -1.67 -12.88
C LYS A 49 -4.50 -1.55 -11.37
N VAL A 50 -4.32 -2.63 -10.61
CA VAL A 50 -4.58 -2.66 -9.17
C VAL A 50 -3.32 -2.57 -8.31
N VAL A 51 -2.14 -2.70 -8.92
CA VAL A 51 -0.84 -2.51 -8.27
C VAL A 51 -0.31 -1.09 -8.49
N ALA A 52 0.61 -0.66 -7.62
CA ALA A 52 1.29 0.61 -7.79
C ALA A 52 2.20 0.61 -9.05
N PRO A 53 2.43 1.76 -9.70
CA PRO A 53 3.30 1.85 -10.88
C PRO A 53 4.75 1.38 -10.65
N ASP A 54 5.20 1.46 -9.40
CA ASP A 54 6.52 1.08 -8.90
C ASP A 54 6.51 -0.25 -8.11
N PHE A 55 5.50 -1.10 -8.34
CA PHE A 55 5.41 -2.42 -7.71
C PHE A 55 6.67 -3.26 -7.97
N LEU A 56 7.17 -3.88 -6.89
CA LEU A 56 8.28 -4.83 -6.89
C LEU A 56 7.85 -6.13 -6.22
N GLY A 57 8.02 -7.25 -6.92
CA GLY A 57 7.86 -8.59 -6.38
C GLY A 57 9.22 -9.13 -5.91
N VAL A 58 9.31 -9.60 -4.67
CA VAL A 58 10.52 -10.21 -4.12
C VAL A 58 10.35 -11.72 -4.12
N TYR A 59 11.18 -12.42 -4.89
CA TYR A 59 11.18 -13.87 -5.05
C TYR A 59 12.56 -14.44 -4.67
N ALA A 60 12.68 -15.77 -4.61
CA ALA A 60 13.95 -16.42 -4.28
C ALA A 60 15.03 -16.13 -5.33
N GLU A 61 14.62 -15.94 -6.57
CA GLU A 61 15.45 -15.66 -7.73
C GLU A 61 15.85 -14.19 -7.85
N GLY A 62 15.23 -13.31 -7.07
CA GLY A 62 15.51 -11.87 -7.04
C GLY A 62 14.26 -11.00 -7.07
N ILE A 63 14.45 -9.73 -7.48
CA ILE A 63 13.39 -8.73 -7.54
C ILE A 63 12.87 -8.61 -8.98
N SER A 64 11.56 -8.73 -9.15
CA SER A 64 10.87 -8.47 -10.42
C SER A 64 10.04 -7.21 -10.34
N ASP A 65 9.97 -6.48 -11.45
CA ASP A 65 9.04 -5.36 -11.63
C ASP A 65 7.90 -5.76 -12.59
N MET A 66 6.96 -4.85 -12.86
CA MET A 66 5.85 -5.09 -13.79
C MET A 66 6.21 -4.87 -15.28
N LYS A 67 7.45 -4.48 -15.57
CA LYS A 67 7.94 -4.18 -16.92
C LYS A 67 8.74 -5.34 -17.52
N LYS A 68 9.37 -6.15 -16.66
CA LYS A 68 10.13 -7.35 -17.00
C LYS A 68 9.29 -8.61 -16.91
#